data_AF-A0A4P9YRE2-F1
#
_entry.id   AF-A0A4P9YRE2-F1
#
_cell.length_a   1.000
_cell.length_b   1.000
_cell.length_c   1.000
_cell.angle_alpha   90.00
_cell.angle_beta   90.00
_cell.angle_gamma   90.00
#
_symmetry.space_group_name_H-M   'P 1'
#
loop_
_entity.id
_entity.type
_entity.pdbx_description
1 polymer ?
#
loop_
_entity_poly.entity_id
_entity_poly.type
_entity_poly.pdbx_seq_one_letter_code
_entity_poly.pdbx_strand_id
1 'polypeptide(L)' 'YTHRIGRTGRAGKHGVAITFLANSDEDVMYDLRQMLLKSSLATVPPELNRHEAAQSK' A
#
# COMPACT_ATOMS: atom_id res chain seq x y z
N TYR A 1 6.26 -7.17 0.10
CA TYR A 1 5.10 -6.60 -0.64
C TYR A 1 5.42 -6.26 -2.10
N THR A 2 6.42 -5.39 -2.37
CA THR A 2 6.78 -4.90 -3.72
C THR A 2 6.94 -5.98 -4.78
N HIS A 3 7.64 -7.09 -4.46
CA HIS A 3 7.81 -8.21 -5.40
C HIS A 3 6.50 -8.88 -5.82
N ARG A 4 5.47 -8.86 -4.95
CA ARG A 4 4.15 -9.45 -5.21
C ARG A 4 3.36 -8.56 -6.15
N ILE A 5 3.22 -7.28 -5.81
CA ILE A 5 2.45 -6.34 -6.64
C ILE A 5 3.11 -6.09 -7.99
N GLY A 6 4.44 -6.21 -8.10
CA GLY A 6 5.17 -6.13 -9.37
C GLY A 6 4.88 -7.27 -10.36
N ARG A 7 4.05 -8.26 -9.99
CA ARG A 7 3.61 -9.34 -10.89
C ARG A 7 2.42 -8.95 -11.75
N THR A 8 1.78 -7.80 -11.51
CA THR A 8 0.67 -7.31 -12.36
C THR A 8 1.11 -6.95 -13.79
N GLY A 9 2.43 -6.80 -14.02
CA GLY A 9 3.02 -6.59 -15.33
C GLY A 9 4.04 -5.44 -15.31
N ARG A 10 5.04 -5.49 -16.19
CA ARG A 10 6.05 -4.41 -16.32
C ARG A 10 5.56 -3.25 -17.20
N ALA A 11 4.66 -3.52 -18.12
CA ALA A 11 4.11 -2.58 -19.08
C ALA A 11 2.71 -3.05 -19.53
N GLY A 12 1.98 -2.19 -20.24
CA GLY A 12 0.61 -2.47 -20.68
C GLY A 12 -0.42 -2.12 -19.60
N LYS A 13 -1.39 -3.01 -19.35
CA LYS A 13 -2.41 -2.79 -18.33
C LYS A 13 -1.75 -2.77 -16.93
N HIS A 14 -2.09 -1.79 -16.10
CA HIS A 14 -1.50 -1.63 -14.76
C HIS A 14 -1.75 -2.82 -13.81
N GLY A 15 -2.87 -3.52 -14.01
CA GLY A 15 -3.36 -4.59 -13.13
C GLY A 15 -3.76 -4.07 -11.74
N VAL A 16 -4.29 -4.97 -10.91
CA VAL A 16 -4.82 -4.62 -9.59
C VAL A 16 -4.22 -5.56 -8.55
N ALA A 17 -3.72 -5.00 -7.45
CA ALA A 17 -3.33 -5.74 -6.26
C ALA A 17 -4.21 -5.32 -5.09
N ILE A 18 -4.85 -6.29 -4.45
CA ILE A 18 -5.69 -6.09 -3.28
C ILE A 18 -4.95 -6.67 -2.07
N THR A 19 -4.89 -5.88 -1.00
CA THR A 19 -4.16 -6.20 0.22
C THR A 19 -5.12 -6.19 1.38
N PHE A 20 -5.23 -7.31 2.08
CA PHE A 20 -5.93 -7.36 3.35
C PHE A 20 -4.93 -7.00 4.45
N LEU A 21 -5.38 -6.15 5.36
CA LEU A 21 -4.64 -5.68 6.52
C LEU A 21 -5.47 -5.96 7.76
N ALA A 22 -4.79 -6.37 8.83
CA ALA A 22 -5.33 -6.44 10.16
C ALA A 22 -4.49 -5.55 11.10
N ASN A 23 -5.00 -5.30 12.31
CA ASN A 23 -4.26 -4.55 13.33
C ASN A 23 -2.96 -5.25 13.76
N SER A 24 -2.79 -6.54 13.49
CA SER A 24 -1.53 -7.24 13.72
C SER A 24 -0.41 -6.81 12.76
N ASP A 25 -0.73 -6.09 11.67
CA ASP A 25 0.21 -5.66 10.62
C ASP A 25 0.67 -4.20 10.80
N GLU A 26 0.55 -3.64 12.02
CA GLU A 26 0.89 -2.25 12.33
C GLU A 26 2.32 -1.85 11.92
N ASP A 27 3.27 -2.79 12.04
CA ASP A 27 4.69 -2.62 11.71
C ASP A 27 4.94 -2.26 10.24
N VAL A 28 4.04 -2.63 9.34
CA VAL A 28 4.15 -2.35 7.89
C VAL A 28 3.25 -1.23 7.41
N MET A 29 2.33 -0.70 8.24
CA MET A 29 1.32 0.27 7.81
C MET A 29 1.93 1.60 7.35
N TYR A 30 2.93 2.12 8.08
CA TYR A 30 3.63 3.35 7.69
C TYR A 30 4.29 3.21 6.31
N ASP A 31 5.11 2.17 6.11
CA ASP A 31 5.82 1.97 4.85
C ASP A 31 4.86 1.70 3.68
N LEU A 32 3.75 0.99 3.93
CA LEU A 32 2.69 0.79 2.94
C LEU A 32 2.03 2.12 2.53
N ARG A 33 1.67 2.97 3.48
CA ARG A 33 1.09 4.29 3.19
C ARG A 33 2.04 5.13 2.34
N GLN A 34 3.32 5.20 2.72
CA GLN A 34 4.34 5.96 1.98
C GLN A 34 4.49 5.45 0.54
N MET A 35 4.42 4.14 0.33
CA MET A 35 4.48 3.56 -1.01
C MET A 35 3.25 3.92 -1.85
N LEU A 36 2.04 3.87 -1.28
CA LEU A 36 0.83 4.26 -1.97
C LEU A 36 0.85 5.76 -2.33
N LEU A 37 1.35 6.63 -1.45
CA LEU A 37 1.54 8.07 -1.74
C LEU A 37 2.50 8.34 -2.90
N LYS A 38 3.53 7.51 -3.08
CA LYS A 38 4.50 7.63 -4.18
C LYS A 38 3.95 7.12 -5.52
N SER A 39 2.86 6.37 -5.51
CA SER A 39 2.23 5.87 -6.72
C SER A 39 1.31 6.92 -7.30
N SER A 40 1.50 7.28 -8.57
CA SER A 40 0.57 8.18 -9.29
C SER A 40 -0.77 7.53 -9.65
N LEU A 41 -0.87 6.21 -9.51
CA LEU A 41 -2.04 5.42 -9.90
C LEU A 41 -2.89 4.98 -8.69
N ALA A 42 -2.29 4.90 -7.51
CA ALA A 42 -2.97 4.42 -6.32
C ALA A 42 -3.45 5.59 -5.46
N THR A 43 -4.58 5.40 -4.77
CA THR A 43 -5.05 6.31 -3.73
C THR A 43 -4.85 5.62 -2.38
N VAL A 44 -4.44 6.40 -1.38
CA VAL A 44 -4.37 5.89 0.01
C VAL A 44 -5.80 5.76 0.55
N PRO A 45 -6.23 4.56 0.99
CA PRO A 45 -7.53 4.41 1.63
C PRO A 45 -7.65 5.29 2.88
N PRO A 46 -8.80 5.94 3.14
CA PRO A 46 -8.97 6.81 4.31
C PRO A 46 -8.66 6.14 5.65
N GLU A 47 -8.95 4.85 5.76
CA GLU A 47 -8.72 4.03 6.96
C GLU A 47 -7.22 3.95 7.25
N LEU A 48 -6.41 3.64 6.24
CA LEU A 48 -4.95 3.60 6.35
C LEU A 48 -4.36 5.00 6.54
N ASN A 49 -4.92 6.02 5.87
CA ASN A 49 -4.41 7.38 5.94
C ASN A 49 -4.57 8.01 7.35
N ARG A 50 -5.58 7.57 8.12
CA ARG A 50 -5.88 8.05 9.47
C ARG A 50 -5.35 7.14 10.57
N HIS A 51 -4.91 5.92 10.25
CA HIS A 51 -4.43 4.96 11.24
C HIS A 51 -3.18 5.47 11.97
N GLU A 52 -3.11 5.25 13.28
CA GLU A 52 -2.01 5.76 14.12
C GLU A 52 -0.66 5.17 13.70
N ALA A 53 -0.58 3.83 13.55
CA ALA A 53 0.61 3.13 13.06
C ALA A 53 1.05 3.51 11.63
N ALA A 54 0.25 4.29 10.90
CA ALA A 54 0.60 4.79 9.57
C ALA A 54 1.08 6.25 9.55
N GLN A 55 1.16 6.93 10.71
CA GLN A 55 1.57 8.34 10.77
C GLN A 55 3.08 8.52 10.89
N SER A 56 3.76 7.68 11.67
CA SER A 56 5.20 7.71 11.88
C SER A 56 5.74 6.30 12.10
N LYS A 57 7.06 6.16 11.97
CA LYS A 57 7.79 4.91 12.20
C LYS A 57 8.34 4.86 13.63
#